data_AF-A0A7C6T2Z9-F1
#
_entry.id   AF-A0A7C6T2Z9-F1
#
_cell.length_a   1.000
_cell.length_b   1.000
_cell.length_c   1.000
_cell.angle_alpha   90.00
_cell.angle_beta   90.00
_cell.angle_gamma   90.00
#
_symmetry.space_group_name_H-M   'P 1'
#
loop_
_entity.id
_entity.type
_entity.pdbx_description
1 polymer ?
#
loop_
_entity_poly.entity_id
_entity_poly.type
_entity_poly.pdbx_seq_one_letter_code
_entity_poly.pdbx_strand_id
1 'polypeptide(L)'
;MNRIDRLQGKKNLRVMALMAGDPDLETTKKKIRDLGQEAHLLEISVPFSDPSGESPAARAAHEQALRAGVNLSKILDLVEGIREEIMLPVILRSYLNSLHALGYAHLFGRCKAAGLDGLAVNDLPFEERSEILELAEEAGLHLITEMVPADPGKLSHMARESRGFLYLRLPEIQEEAKEMTRLIRQTSSLPLISIGVHPWAQLADGCRFESEV
;
A
#
# COMPACT_ATOMS: atom_id res chain seq x y z
N MET A 1 -10.68 16.20 -0.36
CA MET A 1 -11.14 14.79 -0.39
C MET A 1 -10.03 13.95 -1.00
N ASN A 2 -9.61 12.88 -0.34
CA ASN A 2 -8.51 12.03 -0.77
C ASN A 2 -8.92 11.24 -2.04
N ARG A 3 -7.99 10.94 -2.96
CA ARG A 3 -8.36 10.24 -4.21
C ARG A 3 -8.79 8.80 -3.98
N ILE A 4 -8.28 8.14 -2.93
CA ILE A 4 -8.66 6.77 -2.55
C ILE A 4 -10.16 6.70 -2.21
N ASP A 5 -10.74 7.75 -1.63
CA ASP A 5 -12.17 7.76 -1.28
C ASP A 5 -13.07 7.58 -2.51
N ARG A 6 -12.58 7.94 -3.71
CA ARG A 6 -13.29 7.73 -4.99
C ARG A 6 -13.37 6.26 -5.40
N LEU A 7 -12.62 5.39 -4.73
CA LEU A 7 -12.64 3.94 -4.95
C LEU A 7 -13.70 3.24 -4.10
N GLN A 8 -14.33 3.93 -3.13
CA GLN A 8 -15.38 3.32 -2.31
C GLN A 8 -16.52 2.76 -3.16
N GLY A 9 -16.94 1.54 -2.85
CA GLY A 9 -17.97 0.82 -3.59
C GLY A 9 -17.55 0.28 -4.97
N LYS A 10 -16.34 0.58 -5.45
CA LYS A 10 -15.82 -0.08 -6.66
C LYS A 10 -15.51 -1.54 -6.37
N LYS A 11 -15.78 -2.37 -7.37
CA LYS A 11 -15.40 -3.79 -7.42
C LYS A 11 -14.36 -3.98 -8.52
N ASN A 12 -13.61 -5.08 -8.47
CA ASN A 12 -12.57 -5.40 -9.46
C ASN A 12 -11.51 -4.29 -9.59
N LEU A 13 -11.10 -3.68 -8.48
CA LEU A 13 -9.98 -2.74 -8.48
C LEU A 13 -8.72 -3.47 -8.93
N ARG A 14 -7.92 -2.79 -9.76
CA ARG A 14 -6.59 -3.24 -10.18
C ARG A 14 -5.57 -2.39 -9.45
N VAL A 15 -4.82 -3.01 -8.54
CA VAL A 15 -3.68 -2.41 -7.89
C VAL A 15 -2.42 -2.87 -8.61
N MET A 16 -1.67 -1.91 -9.15
CA MET A 16 -0.34 -2.18 -9.68
C MET A 16 0.68 -1.72 -8.66
N ALA A 17 1.63 -2.59 -8.33
CA ALA A 17 2.72 -2.32 -7.42
C ALA A 17 4.06 -2.44 -8.15
N LEU A 18 5.05 -1.63 -7.75
CA LEU A 18 6.41 -1.70 -8.28
C LEU A 18 7.44 -1.37 -7.21
N MET A 19 8.64 -1.92 -7.35
CA MET A 19 9.81 -1.49 -6.56
C MET A 19 10.39 -0.20 -7.13
N ALA A 20 10.43 0.87 -6.34
CA ALA A 20 11.07 2.09 -6.79
C ALA A 20 12.58 1.91 -6.87
N GLY A 21 13.16 2.27 -8.02
CA GLY A 21 14.58 2.10 -8.28
C GLY A 21 14.98 0.77 -8.87
N ASP A 22 14.02 -0.07 -9.29
CA ASP A 22 14.32 -1.33 -9.95
C ASP A 22 13.94 -1.29 -11.46
N PRO A 23 14.93 -1.24 -12.37
CA PRO A 23 16.39 -1.21 -12.14
C PRO A 23 16.95 0.18 -11.77
N ASP A 24 16.19 1.25 -12.03
CA ASP A 24 16.57 2.64 -11.73
C ASP A 24 15.32 3.55 -11.66
N LEU A 25 15.51 4.82 -11.27
CA LEU A 25 14.41 5.78 -11.09
C LEU A 25 13.82 6.28 -12.43
N GLU A 26 14.58 6.34 -13.51
CA GLU A 26 14.04 6.73 -14.82
C GLU A 26 13.11 5.64 -15.37
N THR A 27 13.50 4.39 -15.21
CA THR A 27 12.66 3.23 -15.52
C THR A 27 11.45 3.17 -14.61
N THR A 28 11.61 3.47 -13.31
CA THR A 28 10.48 3.62 -12.36
C THR A 28 9.47 4.65 -12.87
N LYS A 29 9.93 5.83 -13.27
CA LYS A 29 9.08 6.90 -13.83
C LYS A 29 8.32 6.46 -15.08
N LYS A 30 8.97 5.69 -15.98
CA LYS A 30 8.30 5.11 -17.15
C LYS A 30 7.24 4.08 -16.73
N LYS A 31 7.59 3.12 -15.86
CA LYS A 31 6.65 2.10 -15.34
C LYS A 31 5.43 2.73 -14.70
N ILE A 32 5.60 3.78 -13.89
CA ILE A 32 4.49 4.50 -13.25
C ILE A 32 3.49 5.04 -14.30
N ARG A 33 3.98 5.60 -15.41
CA ARG A 33 3.12 6.11 -16.49
C ARG A 33 2.41 4.99 -17.25
N ASP A 34 3.12 3.92 -17.55
CA ASP A 34 2.58 2.79 -18.30
C ASP A 34 1.49 2.09 -17.47
N LEU A 35 1.82 1.74 -16.22
CA LEU A 35 0.91 1.09 -15.27
C LEU A 35 -0.29 1.97 -14.90
N GLY A 36 -0.07 3.29 -14.79
CA GLY A 36 -1.11 4.25 -14.44
C GLY A 36 -2.26 4.33 -15.44
N GLN A 37 -2.08 3.86 -16.68
CA GLN A 37 -3.16 3.82 -17.68
C GLN A 37 -4.18 2.71 -17.42
N GLU A 38 -3.77 1.64 -16.74
CA GLU A 38 -4.59 0.46 -16.50
C GLU A 38 -4.98 0.26 -15.02
N ALA A 39 -4.20 0.86 -14.11
CA ALA A 39 -4.37 0.75 -12.68
C ALA A 39 -5.52 1.63 -12.16
N HIS A 40 -6.23 1.12 -11.16
CA HIS A 40 -7.12 1.94 -10.34
C HIS A 40 -6.40 2.57 -9.15
N LEU A 41 -5.30 1.96 -8.72
CA LEU A 41 -4.45 2.42 -7.63
C LEU A 41 -3.01 1.94 -7.90
N LEU A 42 -2.05 2.80 -7.59
CA LEU A 42 -0.63 2.50 -7.74
C LEU A 42 0.02 2.44 -6.35
N GLU A 43 0.79 1.39 -6.11
CA GLU A 43 1.63 1.23 -4.93
C GLU A 43 3.11 1.33 -5.32
N ILE A 44 3.84 2.22 -4.66
CA ILE A 44 5.28 2.41 -4.87
C ILE A 44 6.00 1.90 -3.62
N SER A 45 6.74 0.81 -3.76
CA SER A 45 7.51 0.22 -2.67
C SER A 45 8.86 0.92 -2.52
N VAL A 46 9.19 1.29 -1.28
CA VAL A 46 10.48 1.88 -0.91
C VAL A 46 11.49 0.75 -0.66
N PRO A 47 12.69 0.82 -1.24
CA PRO A 47 13.70 -0.19 -1.01
C PRO A 47 14.14 -0.21 0.47
N PHE A 48 14.35 -1.41 1.03
CA PHE A 48 14.65 -1.62 2.44
C PHE A 48 15.81 -2.59 2.57
N SER A 49 16.68 -2.35 3.55
CA SER A 49 17.93 -3.11 3.73
C SER A 49 17.73 -4.48 4.36
N ASP A 50 16.62 -4.68 5.08
CA ASP A 50 16.29 -5.96 5.72
C ASP A 50 14.87 -6.42 5.37
N PRO A 51 14.57 -6.72 4.09
CA PRO A 51 13.25 -7.14 3.64
C PRO A 51 12.97 -8.60 4.00
N SER A 52 13.15 -8.96 5.28
CA SER A 52 12.90 -10.30 5.79
C SER A 52 11.41 -10.62 5.64
N GLY A 53 11.09 -11.66 4.87
CA GLY A 53 9.70 -12.05 4.55
C GLY A 53 9.29 -11.81 3.11
N GLU A 54 10.07 -11.05 2.33
CA GLU A 54 9.83 -10.84 0.90
C GLU A 54 10.25 -12.06 0.05
N SER A 55 9.63 -12.21 -1.13
CA SER A 55 9.99 -13.24 -2.10
C SER A 55 11.44 -13.07 -2.60
N PRO A 56 12.11 -14.12 -3.14
CA PRO A 56 13.46 -13.99 -3.69
C PRO A 56 13.58 -12.89 -4.77
N ALA A 57 12.57 -12.74 -5.63
CA ALA A 57 12.54 -11.69 -6.65
C ALA A 57 12.44 -10.29 -6.03
N ALA A 58 11.50 -10.10 -5.09
CA ALA A 58 11.35 -8.83 -4.38
C ALA A 58 12.61 -8.44 -3.59
N ARG A 59 13.28 -9.42 -2.95
CA ARG A 59 14.58 -9.20 -2.27
C ARG A 59 15.66 -8.74 -3.25
N ALA A 60 15.73 -9.33 -4.44
CA ALA A 60 16.67 -8.89 -5.47
C ALA A 60 16.38 -7.44 -5.95
N ALA A 61 15.11 -7.09 -6.15
CA ALA A 61 14.69 -5.74 -6.51
C ALA A 61 15.05 -4.71 -5.42
N HIS A 62 14.85 -5.05 -4.14
CA HIS A 62 15.30 -4.25 -3.00
C HIS A 62 16.82 -4.01 -3.05
N GLU A 63 17.63 -5.06 -3.19
CA GLU A 63 19.08 -4.95 -3.27
C GLU A 63 19.53 -4.08 -4.46
N GLN A 64 18.90 -4.27 -5.62
CA GLN A 64 19.23 -3.52 -6.83
C GLN A 64 18.95 -2.03 -6.67
N ALA A 65 17.76 -1.68 -6.17
CA ALA A 65 17.40 -0.29 -5.92
C ALA A 65 18.31 0.38 -4.87
N LEU A 66 18.69 -0.34 -3.81
CA LEU A 66 19.65 0.16 -2.81
C LEU A 66 21.05 0.37 -3.42
N ARG A 67 21.53 -0.54 -4.27
CA ARG A 67 22.82 -0.38 -4.99
C ARG A 67 22.80 0.83 -5.94
N ALA A 68 21.65 1.15 -6.52
CA ALA A 68 21.45 2.37 -7.32
C ALA A 68 21.35 3.65 -6.45
N GLY A 69 21.45 3.53 -5.12
CA GLY A 69 21.39 4.65 -4.19
C GLY A 69 19.99 5.26 -4.08
N VAL A 70 18.94 4.49 -4.37
CA VAL A 70 17.56 4.95 -4.22
C VAL A 70 17.20 5.02 -2.74
N ASN A 71 16.49 6.08 -2.37
CA ASN A 71 16.00 6.32 -1.02
C ASN A 71 14.67 7.05 -1.06
N LEU A 72 14.00 7.13 0.09
CA LEU A 72 12.68 7.73 0.23
C LEU A 72 12.59 9.16 -0.30
N SER A 73 13.59 10.02 -0.05
CA SER A 73 13.56 11.41 -0.56
C SER A 73 13.54 11.43 -2.09
N LYS A 74 14.39 10.65 -2.76
CA LYS A 74 14.42 10.58 -4.23
C LYS A 74 13.11 10.06 -4.81
N ILE A 75 12.44 9.13 -4.12
CA ILE A 75 11.14 8.61 -4.53
C ILE A 75 10.07 9.70 -4.43
N LEU A 76 10.05 10.44 -3.32
CA LEU A 76 9.12 11.56 -3.14
C LEU A 76 9.35 12.65 -4.20
N ASP A 77 10.61 12.99 -4.50
CA ASP A 77 10.97 13.95 -5.56
C ASP A 77 10.50 13.46 -6.94
N LEU A 78 10.66 12.16 -7.23
CA LEU A 78 10.17 11.57 -8.47
C LEU A 78 8.66 11.69 -8.57
N VAL A 79 7.92 11.30 -7.53
CA VAL A 79 6.45 11.31 -7.52
C VAL A 79 5.93 12.73 -7.66
N GLU A 80 6.49 13.69 -6.91
CA GLU A 80 6.16 15.11 -7.01
C GLU A 80 6.34 15.62 -8.45
N GLY A 81 7.48 15.30 -9.07
CA GLY A 81 7.82 15.74 -10.43
C GLY A 81 6.96 15.14 -11.56
N ILE A 82 6.15 14.12 -11.29
CA ILE A 82 5.23 13.51 -12.27
C ILE A 82 3.78 13.50 -11.80
N ARG A 83 3.47 14.12 -10.66
CA ARG A 83 2.15 14.04 -10.02
C ARG A 83 1.04 14.56 -10.91
N GLU A 84 1.32 15.57 -11.75
CA GLU A 84 0.37 16.13 -12.72
C GLU A 84 0.02 15.17 -13.86
N GLU A 85 0.90 14.22 -14.17
CA GLU A 85 0.68 13.20 -15.20
C GLU A 85 -0.13 12.01 -14.67
N ILE A 86 -0.24 11.88 -13.35
CA ILE A 86 -0.89 10.74 -12.69
C ILE A 86 -2.17 11.24 -12.03
N MET A 87 -3.32 10.72 -12.45
CA MET A 87 -4.61 11.11 -11.87
C MET A 87 -5.17 10.10 -10.86
N LEU A 88 -4.68 8.85 -10.90
CA LEU A 88 -5.10 7.80 -9.98
C LEU A 88 -4.52 8.00 -8.57
N PRO A 89 -5.12 7.37 -7.53
CA PRO A 89 -4.55 7.34 -6.21
C PRO A 89 -3.18 6.64 -6.19
N VAL A 90 -2.21 7.24 -5.49
CA VAL A 90 -0.87 6.67 -5.31
C VAL A 90 -0.60 6.49 -3.82
N ILE A 91 -0.18 5.30 -3.43
CA ILE A 91 0.26 5.01 -2.07
C ILE A 91 1.74 4.63 -2.05
N LEU A 92 2.37 4.91 -0.92
CA LEU A 92 3.72 4.45 -0.64
C LEU A 92 3.65 3.18 0.22
N ARG A 93 4.46 2.17 -0.09
CA ARG A 93 4.70 1.04 0.81
C ARG A 93 6.11 1.12 1.38
N SER A 94 6.24 1.07 2.71
CA SER A 94 7.52 1.21 3.38
C SER A 94 7.59 0.44 4.71
N TYR A 95 8.68 0.65 5.43
CA TYR A 95 8.98 0.11 6.75
C TYR A 95 9.13 1.27 7.73
N LEU A 96 8.69 1.08 8.98
CA LEU A 96 8.61 2.13 9.99
C LEU A 96 9.97 2.80 10.22
N ASN A 97 11.05 2.03 10.23
CA ASN A 97 12.41 2.55 10.38
C ASN A 97 12.81 3.52 9.24
N SER A 98 12.46 3.20 7.99
CA SER A 98 12.74 4.06 6.83
C SER A 98 11.99 5.39 6.90
N LEU A 99 10.77 5.35 7.43
CA LEU A 99 9.94 6.54 7.66
C LEU A 99 10.49 7.39 8.81
N HIS A 100 10.82 6.74 9.93
CA HIS A 100 11.37 7.38 11.12
C HIS A 100 12.71 8.07 10.82
N ALA A 101 13.58 7.47 10.00
CA ALA A 101 14.86 8.05 9.59
C ALA A 101 14.74 9.40 8.86
N LEU A 102 13.62 9.66 8.18
CA LEU A 102 13.33 10.96 7.55
C LEU A 102 12.69 11.97 8.53
N GLY A 103 12.17 11.48 9.66
CA GLY A 103 11.43 12.24 10.67
C GLY A 103 9.97 12.47 10.27
N TYR A 104 9.01 12.10 11.12
CA TYR A 104 7.59 12.03 10.74
C TYR A 104 7.01 13.36 10.25
N ALA A 105 7.27 14.49 10.93
CA ALA A 105 6.76 15.78 10.50
C ALA A 105 7.28 16.18 9.10
N HIS A 106 8.57 15.93 8.83
CA HIS A 106 9.15 16.21 7.51
C HIS A 106 8.62 15.24 6.45
N LEU A 107 8.56 13.95 6.77
CA LEU A 107 8.01 12.90 5.92
C LEU A 107 6.59 13.24 5.46
N PHE A 108 5.67 13.51 6.39
CA PHE A 108 4.27 13.72 6.07
C PHE A 108 4.04 15.02 5.28
N GLY A 109 4.82 16.06 5.56
CA GLY A 109 4.86 17.27 4.72
C GLY A 109 5.30 16.97 3.28
N ARG A 110 6.34 16.15 3.10
CA ARG A 110 6.84 15.73 1.78
C ARG A 110 5.85 14.81 1.06
N CYS A 111 5.22 13.86 1.74
CA CYS A 111 4.20 13.00 1.16
C CYS A 111 3.01 13.82 0.63
N LYS A 112 2.57 14.83 1.39
CA LYS A 112 1.52 15.76 0.96
C LYS A 112 1.95 16.59 -0.25
N ALA A 113 3.16 17.13 -0.25
CA ALA A 113 3.71 17.91 -1.37
C ALA A 113 3.82 17.08 -2.65
N ALA A 114 4.30 15.84 -2.54
CA ALA A 114 4.34 14.88 -3.64
C ALA A 114 2.94 14.44 -4.13
N GLY A 115 1.89 14.75 -3.37
CA GLY A 115 0.52 14.41 -3.68
C GLY A 115 0.22 12.91 -3.54
N LEU A 116 0.88 12.23 -2.60
CA LEU A 116 0.50 10.88 -2.19
C LEU A 116 -0.89 10.88 -1.55
N ASP A 117 -1.57 9.74 -1.63
CA ASP A 117 -2.93 9.56 -1.12
C ASP A 117 -2.97 8.57 0.06
N GLY A 118 -1.92 7.77 0.27
CA GLY A 118 -1.88 6.85 1.40
C GLY A 118 -0.51 6.24 1.64
N LEU A 119 -0.41 5.52 2.74
CA LEU A 119 0.81 4.86 3.21
C LEU A 119 0.44 3.48 3.76
N ALA A 120 1.15 2.45 3.31
CA ALA A 120 1.14 1.12 3.89
C ALA A 120 2.50 0.86 4.55
N VAL A 121 2.51 0.43 5.81
CA VAL A 121 3.73 0.19 6.57
C VAL A 121 3.78 -1.29 6.95
N ASN A 122 4.76 -2.02 6.41
CA ASN A 122 4.80 -3.48 6.48
C ASN A 122 4.92 -4.02 7.92
N ASP A 123 5.67 -3.31 8.75
CA ASP A 123 6.06 -3.68 10.11
C ASP A 123 5.34 -2.85 11.19
N LEU A 124 4.23 -2.18 10.85
CA LEU A 124 3.42 -1.40 11.80
C LEU A 124 2.15 -2.17 12.20
N PRO A 125 2.09 -2.74 13.42
CA PRO A 125 0.87 -3.35 13.94
C PRO A 125 -0.27 -2.34 14.02
N PHE A 126 -1.50 -2.82 13.84
CA PHE A 126 -2.69 -1.97 13.91
C PHE A 126 -2.81 -1.23 15.24
N GLU A 127 -2.45 -1.88 16.34
CA GLU A 127 -2.50 -1.33 17.69
C GLU A 127 -1.46 -0.23 17.94
N GLU A 128 -0.36 -0.21 17.19
CA GLU A 128 0.75 0.72 17.38
C GLU A 128 0.68 1.92 16.42
N ARG A 129 -0.27 1.92 15.49
CA ARG A 129 -0.41 2.96 14.46
C ARG A 129 -0.65 4.38 14.99
N SER A 130 -1.07 4.52 16.25
CA SER A 130 -1.30 5.83 16.87
C SER A 130 -0.07 6.73 16.84
N GLU A 131 1.14 6.15 16.76
CA GLU A 131 2.38 6.91 16.61
C GLU A 131 2.39 7.84 15.38
N ILE A 132 1.77 7.41 14.27
CA ILE A 132 1.80 8.15 13.01
C ILE A 132 0.41 8.46 12.43
N LEU A 133 -0.67 7.97 13.06
CA LEU A 133 -2.04 8.11 12.56
C LEU A 133 -2.47 9.57 12.43
N GLU A 134 -2.33 10.35 13.50
CA GLU A 134 -2.75 11.76 13.50
C GLU A 134 -1.98 12.57 12.46
N LEU A 135 -0.66 12.36 12.36
CA LEU A 135 0.21 13.03 11.39
C LEU A 135 -0.16 12.67 9.94
N ALA A 136 -0.51 11.42 9.68
CA ALA A 136 -0.98 10.98 8.37
C ALA A 136 -2.32 11.63 8.01
N GLU A 137 -3.27 11.67 8.94
CA GLU A 137 -4.59 12.29 8.74
C GLU A 137 -4.48 13.81 8.49
N GLU A 138 -3.64 14.52 9.25
CA GLU A 138 -3.35 15.95 9.04
C GLU A 138 -2.70 16.22 7.67
N ALA A 139 -1.89 15.29 7.19
CA ALA A 139 -1.32 15.32 5.84
C ALA A 139 -2.35 14.96 4.75
N GLY A 140 -3.52 14.46 5.13
CA GLY A 140 -4.59 14.02 4.22
C GLY A 140 -4.33 12.65 3.60
N LEU A 141 -3.52 11.81 4.24
CA LEU A 141 -3.14 10.47 3.81
C LEU A 141 -3.94 9.42 4.58
N HIS A 142 -4.33 8.35 3.90
CA HIS A 142 -4.86 7.16 4.58
C HIS A 142 -3.73 6.23 4.99
N LEU A 143 -3.69 5.81 6.26
CA LEU A 143 -2.89 4.66 6.69
C LEU A 143 -3.64 3.37 6.32
N ILE A 144 -3.12 2.68 5.31
CA ILE A 144 -3.73 1.47 4.76
C ILE A 144 -3.48 0.31 5.71
N THR A 145 -4.56 -0.36 6.09
CA THR A 145 -4.52 -1.49 7.01
C THR A 145 -4.43 -2.80 6.23
N GLU A 146 -3.48 -3.65 6.61
CA GLU A 146 -3.43 -5.05 6.18
C GLU A 146 -4.14 -5.93 7.21
N MET A 147 -5.10 -6.70 6.73
CA MET A 147 -5.89 -7.65 7.50
C MET A 147 -5.28 -9.04 7.32
N VAL A 148 -4.92 -9.68 8.43
CA VAL A 148 -4.47 -11.07 8.49
C VAL A 148 -5.48 -11.90 9.29
N PRO A 149 -5.47 -13.24 9.19
CA PRO A 149 -6.34 -14.09 10.01
C PRO A 149 -6.15 -13.79 11.50
N ALA A 150 -7.24 -13.43 12.17
CA ALA A 150 -7.28 -13.07 13.59
C ALA A 150 -8.64 -13.43 14.18
N ASP A 151 -8.81 -13.23 15.49
CA ASP A 151 -10.11 -13.45 16.13
C ASP A 151 -11.20 -12.51 15.55
N PRO A 152 -12.48 -12.94 15.53
CA PRO A 152 -13.56 -12.16 14.95
C PRO A 152 -13.74 -10.75 15.53
N GLY A 153 -13.45 -10.58 16.82
CA GLY A 153 -13.53 -9.29 17.52
C GLY A 153 -12.49 -8.32 16.99
N LYS A 154 -11.23 -8.77 16.89
CA LYS A 154 -10.13 -8.01 16.32
C LYS A 154 -10.37 -7.64 14.86
N LEU A 155 -10.79 -8.59 14.01
CA LEU A 155 -11.12 -8.31 12.60
C LEU A 155 -12.20 -7.23 12.47
N SER A 156 -13.26 -7.34 13.27
CA SER A 156 -14.38 -6.38 13.28
C SER A 156 -13.95 -4.99 13.76
N HIS A 157 -13.07 -4.93 14.77
CA HIS A 157 -12.53 -3.68 15.28
C HIS A 157 -11.63 -2.99 14.24
N MET A 158 -10.65 -3.72 13.70
CA MET A 158 -9.75 -3.20 12.68
C MET A 158 -10.52 -2.67 11.47
N ALA A 159 -11.46 -3.45 10.93
CA ALA A 159 -12.24 -3.07 9.75
C ALA A 159 -13.06 -1.78 9.95
N ARG A 160 -13.60 -1.55 11.15
CA ARG A 160 -14.37 -0.34 11.49
C ARG A 160 -13.48 0.91 11.59
N GLU A 161 -12.30 0.73 12.14
CA GLU A 161 -11.36 1.80 12.48
C GLU A 161 -10.35 2.10 11.36
N SER A 162 -10.38 1.33 10.26
CA SER A 162 -9.60 1.60 9.05
C SER A 162 -10.24 2.67 8.17
N ARG A 163 -9.44 3.23 7.26
CA ARG A 163 -9.83 4.22 6.25
C ARG A 163 -9.24 3.86 4.89
N GLY A 164 -9.72 4.49 3.82
CA GLY A 164 -9.26 4.23 2.46
C GLY A 164 -9.72 2.87 1.92
N PHE A 165 -8.89 1.85 2.05
CA PHE A 165 -9.19 0.47 1.67
C PHE A 165 -8.47 -0.51 2.61
N LEU A 166 -8.83 -1.79 2.53
CA LEU A 166 -8.25 -2.86 3.32
C LEU A 166 -7.50 -3.83 2.41
N TYR A 167 -6.25 -4.10 2.73
CA TYR A 167 -5.56 -5.26 2.17
C TYR A 167 -5.96 -6.52 2.94
N LEU A 168 -6.21 -7.62 2.22
CA LEU A 168 -6.50 -8.93 2.81
C LEU A 168 -5.39 -9.91 2.45
N ARG A 169 -4.70 -10.40 3.47
CA ARG A 169 -3.92 -11.62 3.39
C ARG A 169 -4.83 -12.79 3.73
N LEU A 170 -5.36 -13.43 2.69
CA LEU A 170 -6.33 -14.51 2.83
C LEU A 170 -5.65 -15.77 3.41
N PRO A 171 -6.32 -16.52 4.31
CA PRO A 171 -5.83 -17.80 4.79
C PRO A 171 -5.90 -18.87 3.69
N GLU A 172 -5.03 -19.88 3.81
CA GLU A 172 -4.92 -21.05 2.92
C GLU A 172 -6.14 -21.99 2.98
N ILE A 173 -7.09 -21.76 3.88
CA ILE A 173 -8.34 -22.51 3.97
C ILE A 173 -9.50 -21.65 3.47
N GLN A 174 -10.22 -22.13 2.45
CA GLN A 174 -11.27 -21.36 1.77
C GLN A 174 -12.42 -20.95 2.71
N GLU A 175 -12.85 -21.84 3.61
CA GLU A 175 -13.94 -21.53 4.54
C GLU A 175 -13.53 -20.44 5.55
N GLU A 176 -12.27 -20.45 6.01
CA GLU A 176 -11.74 -19.39 6.85
C GLU A 176 -11.67 -18.06 6.10
N ALA A 177 -11.27 -18.08 4.82
CA ALA A 177 -11.24 -16.89 3.97
C ALA A 177 -12.64 -16.31 3.75
N LYS A 178 -13.66 -17.16 3.53
CA LYS A 178 -15.06 -16.74 3.44
C LYS A 178 -15.53 -16.10 4.73
N GLU A 179 -15.23 -16.71 5.87
CA GLU A 179 -15.66 -16.22 7.17
C GLU A 179 -14.97 -14.89 7.52
N MET A 180 -13.66 -14.79 7.33
CA MET A 180 -12.90 -13.54 7.50
C MET A 180 -13.48 -12.42 6.64
N THR A 181 -13.73 -12.69 5.35
CA THR A 181 -14.34 -11.72 4.42
C THR A 181 -15.74 -11.31 4.89
N ARG A 182 -16.56 -12.27 5.34
CA ARG A 182 -17.92 -12.02 5.86
C ARG A 182 -17.89 -11.10 7.08
N LEU A 183 -17.02 -11.37 8.06
CA LEU A 183 -16.88 -10.57 9.27
C LEU A 183 -16.45 -9.13 8.97
N ILE A 184 -15.49 -8.95 8.07
CA ILE A 184 -15.06 -7.62 7.64
C ILE A 184 -16.21 -6.88 6.93
N ARG A 185 -16.97 -7.57 6.08
CA ARG A 185 -18.10 -6.98 5.34
C ARG A 185 -19.30 -6.63 6.21
N GLN A 186 -19.46 -7.25 7.38
CA GLN A 186 -20.48 -6.87 8.35
C GLN A 186 -20.18 -5.54 9.04
N THR A 187 -18.92 -5.10 9.02
CA THR A 187 -18.46 -3.93 9.78
C THR A 187 -17.92 -2.81 8.91
N SER A 188 -17.55 -3.09 7.66
CA SER A 188 -16.93 -2.13 6.76
C SER A 188 -17.36 -2.31 5.31
N SER A 189 -17.63 -1.17 4.66
CA SER A 189 -17.87 -1.06 3.22
C SER A 189 -16.63 -0.62 2.43
N LEU A 190 -15.47 -0.54 3.07
CA LEU A 190 -14.22 -0.20 2.40
C LEU A 190 -13.88 -1.27 1.34
N PRO A 191 -13.25 -0.89 0.21
CA PRO A 191 -12.78 -1.86 -0.77
C PRO A 191 -11.84 -2.88 -0.11
N LEU A 192 -12.02 -4.15 -0.43
CA LEU A 192 -11.11 -5.22 -0.05
C LEU A 192 -10.20 -5.54 -1.23
N ILE A 193 -8.91 -5.65 -0.97
CA ILE A 193 -7.91 -5.97 -1.99
C ILE A 193 -7.09 -7.15 -1.49
N SER A 194 -7.17 -8.30 -2.15
CA SER A 194 -6.36 -9.46 -1.77
C SER A 194 -4.90 -9.23 -2.16
N ILE A 195 -3.97 -9.49 -1.24
CA ILE A 195 -2.54 -9.57 -1.54
C ILE A 195 -2.15 -11.04 -1.77
N GLY A 196 -1.29 -11.26 -2.75
CA GLY A 196 -0.76 -12.58 -3.08
C GLY A 196 -1.63 -13.36 -4.07
N VAL A 197 -1.12 -14.52 -4.49
CA VAL A 197 -1.81 -15.40 -5.45
C VAL A 197 -2.60 -16.44 -4.68
N HIS A 198 -3.91 -16.24 -4.57
CA HIS A 198 -4.81 -17.16 -3.87
C HIS A 198 -5.94 -17.64 -4.78
N PRO A 199 -6.28 -18.96 -4.82
CA PRO A 199 -7.43 -19.46 -5.57
C PRO A 199 -8.79 -18.82 -5.26
N TRP A 200 -8.91 -18.12 -4.13
CA TRP A 200 -10.11 -17.38 -3.73
C TRP A 200 -9.89 -15.88 -3.53
N ALA A 201 -8.89 -15.30 -4.21
CA ALA A 201 -8.65 -13.85 -4.25
C ALA A 201 -9.92 -13.04 -4.59
N GLN A 202 -10.82 -13.61 -5.42
CA GLN A 202 -12.10 -13.01 -5.78
C GLN A 202 -13.04 -12.71 -4.59
N LEU A 203 -12.81 -13.30 -3.41
CA LEU A 203 -13.55 -12.95 -2.20
C LEU A 203 -13.32 -11.49 -1.78
N ALA A 204 -12.18 -10.91 -2.13
CA ALA A 204 -11.86 -9.50 -1.93
C ALA A 204 -12.45 -8.62 -3.06
N ASP A 205 -13.78 -8.59 -3.18
CA ASP A 205 -14.54 -7.82 -4.19
C ASP A 205 -14.12 -8.03 -5.66
N GLY A 206 -13.45 -9.14 -5.98
CA GLY A 206 -12.84 -9.37 -7.29
C GLY A 206 -11.62 -8.49 -7.60
N CYS A 207 -11.15 -7.71 -6.63
CA CYS A 207 -9.96 -6.86 -6.76
C CYS A 207 -8.70 -7.70 -6.93
N ARG A 208 -7.71 -7.16 -7.63
CA ARG A 208 -6.44 -7.81 -7.94
C ARG A 208 -5.28 -6.92 -7.59
N PHE A 209 -4.24 -7.54 -7.05
CA PHE A 209 -2.94 -6.94 -6.79
C PHE A 209 -1.90 -7.60 -7.70
N GLU A 210 -1.20 -6.80 -8.48
CA GLU A 210 -0.18 -7.24 -9.42
C GLU A 210 1.11 -6.46 -9.11
N SER A 211 2.23 -7.18 -8.94
CA SER A 211 3.52 -6.59 -8.60
C SER A 211 4.51 -6.78 -9.73
N GLU A 212 5.12 -5.69 -10.17
CA GLU A 212 6.29 -5.68 -11.06
C GLU A 212 7.57 -5.59 -10.21
N VAL A 213 8.09 -6.75 -9.84
CA VAL A 213 9.41 -6.97 -9.21
C VAL A 213 10.17 -8.06 -9.94
#